data_AF-A0A7C9RGN9-F1
#
_entry.id   AF-A0A7C9RGN9-F1
#
_cell.length_a   1.000
_cell.length_b   1.000
_cell.length_c   1.000
_cell.angle_alpha   90.00
_cell.angle_beta   90.00
_cell.angle_gamma   90.00
#
_symmetry.space_group_name_H-M   'P 1'
#
loop_
_entity.id
_entity.type
_entity.pdbx_description
1 polymer ?
#
loop_
_entity_poly.entity_id
_entity_poly.type
_entity_poly.pdbx_seq_one_letter_code
_entity_poly.pdbx_strand_id
1 'polypeptide(L)'
;MTQVPVLDARTDSPLLDHARGAQLTAALTRCTVGDRSALQMIYDSESARMVGVARRILMRQDLAEEAVHDAFVRIWRGAGGFDPHRGSAIGWLYAIVRNCALTIHRNEHRYDHNS
;
A
#
# COMPACT_ATOMS: atom_id res chain seq x y z
N MET A 1 -25.32 -20.82 16.30
CA MET A 1 -24.13 -19.94 16.25
C MET A 1 -23.65 -19.92 14.81
N THR A 2 -24.09 -18.94 14.03
CA THR A 2 -23.95 -18.91 12.57
C THR A 2 -22.52 -18.59 12.19
N GLN A 3 -21.84 -19.54 11.56
CA GLN A 3 -20.54 -19.34 10.94
C GLN A 3 -20.73 -18.43 9.72
N VAL A 4 -20.19 -17.21 9.81
CA VAL A 4 -20.11 -16.26 8.70
C VAL A 4 -19.08 -16.80 7.70
N PRO A 5 -19.41 -16.96 6.41
CA PRO A 5 -18.44 -17.41 5.42
C PRO A 5 -17.37 -16.33 5.25
N VAL A 6 -16.11 -16.73 5.34
CA VAL A 6 -14.95 -15.95 4.92
C VAL A 6 -15.20 -15.54 3.46
N LEU A 7 -15.27 -14.23 3.20
CA LEU A 7 -15.43 -13.68 1.85
C LEU A 7 -14.34 -14.26 0.94
N ASP A 8 -14.77 -15.06 -0.03
CA ASP A 8 -13.95 -15.48 -1.15
C ASP A 8 -13.69 -14.25 -2.03
N ALA A 9 -12.52 -13.63 -1.85
CA ALA A 9 -12.05 -12.51 -2.66
C ALA A 9 -11.55 -12.96 -4.05
N ARG A 10 -12.02 -14.08 -4.60
CA ARG A 10 -11.69 -14.56 -5.96
C ARG A 10 -12.53 -13.92 -7.05
N THR A 11 -12.67 -12.61 -7.04
CA THR A 11 -12.99 -11.88 -8.28
C THR A 11 -11.76 -11.10 -8.74
N ASP A 12 -10.67 -11.84 -8.99
CA ASP A 12 -9.54 -11.36 -9.81
C ASP A 12 -10.00 -11.32 -11.26
N SER A 13 -10.84 -10.34 -11.61
CA SER A 13 -11.07 -10.03 -13.01
C SER A 13 -9.91 -9.16 -13.48
N PRO A 14 -9.02 -9.64 -14.38
CA PRO A 14 -7.85 -8.87 -14.81
C PRO A 14 -8.25 -7.50 -15.37
N LEU A 15 -9.44 -7.36 -15.95
CA LEU A 15 -9.95 -6.07 -16.43
C LEU A 15 -10.12 -5.02 -15.32
N LEU A 16 -10.53 -5.43 -14.12
CA LEU A 16 -10.66 -4.54 -12.96
C LEU A 16 -9.28 -4.09 -12.46
N ASP A 17 -8.26 -4.95 -12.55
CA ASP A 17 -6.90 -4.60 -12.17
C ASP A 17 -6.24 -3.62 -13.13
N HIS A 18 -6.47 -3.75 -14.44
CA HIS A 18 -5.99 -2.78 -15.41
C HIS A 18 -6.67 -1.41 -15.23
N ALA A 19 -8.00 -1.39 -15.03
CA ALA A 19 -8.75 -0.15 -14.79
C ALA A 19 -8.31 0.54 -13.49
N ARG A 20 -8.15 -0.23 -12.41
CA ARG A 20 -7.59 0.24 -11.14
C ARG A 20 -6.17 0.77 -11.31
N GLY A 21 -5.32 0.04 -12.03
CA GLY A 21 -3.95 0.46 -12.32
C GLY A 21 -3.90 1.79 -13.07
N ALA A 22 -4.77 1.99 -14.05
CA ALA A 22 -4.88 3.25 -14.78
C ALA A 22 -5.35 4.42 -13.89
N GLN A 23 -6.33 4.19 -13.00
CA GLN A 23 -6.80 5.19 -12.05
C GLN A 23 -5.71 5.62 -11.07
N LEU A 24 -4.94 4.65 -10.54
CA LEU A 24 -3.82 4.92 -9.65
C LEU A 24 -2.69 5.66 -10.35
N THR A 25 -2.36 5.29 -11.59
CA THR A 25 -1.40 6.04 -12.42
C THR A 25 -1.83 7.50 -12.58
N ALA A 26 -3.10 7.75 -12.93
CA ALA A 26 -3.62 9.10 -13.07
C ALA A 26 -3.60 9.89 -11.75
N ALA A 27 -3.87 9.23 -10.62
CA ALA A 27 -3.76 9.84 -9.30
C ALA A 27 -2.31 10.20 -8.96
N LEU A 28 -1.36 9.31 -9.22
CA LEU A 28 0.07 9.56 -9.00
C LEU A 28 0.58 10.74 -9.84
N THR A 29 0.16 10.85 -11.10
CA THR A 29 0.48 12.01 -11.95
C THR A 29 -0.03 13.30 -11.32
N ARG A 30 -1.24 13.33 -10.77
CA ARG A 30 -1.78 14.51 -10.08
C ARG A 30 -1.08 14.83 -8.76
N CYS A 31 -0.60 13.82 -8.03
CA CYS A 31 0.23 14.04 -6.85
C CYS A 31 1.52 14.81 -7.18
N THR A 32 2.08 14.66 -8.39
CA THR A 32 3.31 15.39 -8.81
C THR A 32 3.12 16.91 -8.85
N VAL A 33 1.89 17.38 -9.09
CA VAL A 33 1.53 18.81 -9.09
C VAL A 33 0.96 19.27 -7.76
N GLY A 34 1.04 18.44 -6.71
CA GLY A 34 0.58 18.78 -5.36
C GLY A 34 -0.93 18.65 -5.14
N ASP A 35 -1.65 17.91 -5.99
CA ASP A 35 -3.07 17.63 -5.80
C ASP A 35 -3.29 16.65 -4.63
N ARG A 36 -3.67 17.20 -3.47
CA ARG A 36 -3.98 16.41 -2.27
C ARG A 36 -5.19 15.48 -2.45
N SER A 37 -6.15 15.83 -3.31
CA SER A 37 -7.32 15.00 -3.56
C SER A 37 -6.95 13.68 -4.26
N ALA A 38 -5.89 13.70 -5.07
CA ALA A 38 -5.38 12.51 -5.72
C ALA A 38 -4.77 11.53 -4.71
N LEU A 39 -4.02 12.02 -3.72
CA LEU A 39 -3.50 11.18 -2.64
C LEU A 39 -4.65 10.61 -1.80
N GLN A 40 -5.66 11.43 -1.47
CA GLN A 40 -6.84 10.98 -0.74
C GLN A 40 -7.56 9.85 -1.49
N MET A 41 -7.72 9.96 -2.80
CA MET A 41 -8.33 8.91 -3.61
C MET A 41 -7.56 7.59 -3.52
N ILE A 42 -6.22 7.63 -3.60
CA ILE A 42 -5.38 6.42 -3.42
C ILE A 42 -5.58 5.85 -2.01
N TYR A 43 -5.65 6.72 -1.01
CA TYR A 43 -5.86 6.32 0.38
C TYR A 43 -7.20 5.59 0.55
N ASP A 44 -8.29 6.18 0.09
CA ASP A 44 -9.63 5.62 0.24
C ASP A 44 -9.78 4.29 -0.51
N SER A 45 -9.11 4.14 -1.67
CA SER A 45 -9.23 2.92 -2.48
C SER A 45 -8.31 1.77 -2.05
N GLU A 46 -7.09 2.07 -1.59
CA GLU A 46 -6.04 1.05 -1.39
C GLU A 46 -5.60 0.85 0.06
N SER A 47 -5.87 1.77 0.99
CA SER A 47 -5.39 1.69 2.39
C SER A 47 -5.72 0.34 3.05
N ALA A 48 -6.97 -0.11 2.98
CA ALA A 48 -7.40 -1.37 3.58
C ALA A 48 -6.64 -2.59 3.02
N ARG A 49 -6.36 -2.60 1.71
CA ARG A 49 -5.61 -3.69 1.05
C ARG A 49 -4.13 -3.63 1.44
N MET A 50 -3.56 -2.43 1.49
CA MET A 50 -2.17 -2.20 1.89
C MET A 50 -1.94 -2.62 3.35
N VAL A 51 -2.89 -2.34 4.26
CA VAL A 51 -2.87 -2.82 5.66
C VAL A 51 -2.91 -4.34 5.68
N GLY A 52 -3.78 -4.97 4.90
CA GLY A 52 -3.85 -6.43 4.79
C GLY A 52 -2.54 -7.06 4.30
N VAL A 53 -1.80 -6.39 3.43
CA VAL A 53 -0.47 -6.84 2.98
C VAL A 53 0.58 -6.64 4.08
N ALA A 54 0.65 -5.46 4.69
CA ALA A 54 1.61 -5.18 5.76
C ALA A 54 1.41 -6.10 6.97
N ARG A 55 0.16 -6.41 7.32
CA ARG A 55 -0.18 -7.31 8.44
C ARG A 55 0.34 -8.74 8.24
N ARG A 56 0.46 -9.21 6.99
CA ARG A 56 1.06 -10.54 6.70
C ARG A 56 2.57 -10.58 6.96
N ILE A 57 3.24 -9.42 6.95
CA ILE A 57 4.68 -9.31 7.20
C ILE A 57 4.92 -9.07 8.70
N LEU A 58 4.17 -8.15 9.29
CA LEU A 58 4.39 -7.68 10.65
C LEU A 58 3.67 -8.50 11.72
N MET A 59 2.64 -9.27 11.33
CA MET A 59 1.80 -10.08 12.24
C MET A 59 1.13 -9.27 13.36
N ARG A 60 1.12 -7.94 13.24
CA ARG A 60 0.60 -6.96 14.20
C ARG A 60 -0.17 -5.87 13.45
N GLN A 61 -1.36 -5.54 13.94
CA GLN A 61 -2.27 -4.59 13.29
C GLN A 61 -1.77 -3.15 13.41
N ASP A 62 -1.34 -2.76 14.60
CA ASP A 62 -0.78 -1.45 14.92
C ASP A 62 0.43 -1.11 14.04
N LEU A 63 1.39 -2.03 13.95
CA LEU A 63 2.56 -1.86 13.09
C LEU A 63 2.21 -1.84 11.60
N ALA A 64 1.18 -2.57 11.19
CA ALA A 64 0.73 -2.59 9.80
C ALA A 64 0.12 -1.24 9.39
N GLU A 65 -0.67 -0.63 10.28
CA GLU A 65 -1.24 0.71 10.08
C GLU A 65 -0.13 1.77 10.02
N GLU A 66 0.87 1.68 10.90
CA GLU A 66 2.06 2.54 10.86
C GLU A 66 2.83 2.40 9.54
N ALA A 67 3.09 1.16 9.09
CA ALA A 67 3.77 0.90 7.83
C ALA A 67 3.05 1.53 6.63
N VAL A 68 1.72 1.48 6.64
CA VAL A 68 0.88 2.05 5.58
C VAL A 68 0.87 3.56 5.65
N HIS A 69 0.79 4.15 6.84
CA HIS A 69 0.91 5.60 7.01
C HIS A 69 2.24 6.12 6.45
N ASP A 70 3.35 5.48 6.82
CA ASP A 70 4.68 5.77 6.29
C ASP A 70 4.76 5.59 4.77
N ALA A 71 4.11 4.55 4.25
CA ALA A 71 4.03 4.33 2.81
C ALA A 71 3.34 5.50 2.10
N PHE A 72 2.22 6.02 2.61
CA PHE A 72 1.53 7.17 2.02
C PHE A 72 2.39 8.44 2.04
N VAL A 73 3.14 8.69 3.11
CA VAL A 73 4.11 9.80 3.15
C VAL A 73 5.18 9.63 2.07
N ARG A 74 5.70 8.41 1.88
CA ARG A 74 6.68 8.11 0.83
C ARG A 74 6.09 8.20 -0.57
N ILE A 75 4.84 7.79 -0.77
CA ILE A 75 4.12 7.90 -2.03
C ILE A 75 3.96 9.38 -2.40
N TRP A 76 3.52 10.21 -1.47
CA TRP A 76 3.38 11.65 -1.69
C TRP A 76 4.71 12.30 -2.10
N ARG A 77 5.79 12.01 -1.35
CA ARG A 77 7.12 12.57 -1.64
C ARG A 77 7.78 11.98 -2.89
N GLY A 78 7.47 10.74 -3.22
CA GLY A 78 8.07 9.96 -4.31
C GLY A 78 7.25 9.91 -5.59
N ALA A 79 6.07 10.53 -5.63
CA ALA A 79 5.15 10.48 -6.77
C ALA A 79 5.82 10.95 -8.08
N GLY A 80 6.70 11.96 -8.01
CA GLY A 80 7.46 12.45 -9.17
C GLY A 80 8.48 11.46 -9.74
N GLY A 81 8.83 10.40 -8.99
CA GLY A 81 9.73 9.34 -9.42
C GLY A 81 9.01 8.11 -9.97
N PHE A 82 7.67 8.10 -9.99
CA PHE A 82 6.91 7.01 -10.59
C PHE A 82 7.00 7.08 -12.12
N ASP A 83 7.40 5.96 -12.73
CA ASP A 83 7.50 5.81 -14.18
C ASP A 83 6.64 4.61 -14.63
N PRO A 84 5.53 4.86 -15.38
CA PRO A 84 4.67 3.80 -15.91
C PRO A 84 5.39 2.79 -16.82
N HIS A 85 6.53 3.15 -17.42
CA HIS A 85 7.32 2.25 -18.26
C HIS A 85 8.15 1.25 -17.44
N ARG A 86 8.43 1.55 -16.17
CA ARG A 86 9.23 0.69 -15.28
C ARG A 86 8.38 -0.30 -14.49
N GLY A 87 7.06 -0.14 -14.47
CA GLY A 87 6.14 -1.04 -13.80
C GLY A 87 4.76 -0.43 -13.56
N SER A 88 3.83 -1.25 -13.08
CA SER A 88 2.48 -0.80 -12.77
C SER A 88 2.45 0.06 -11.50
N ALA A 89 1.53 1.04 -11.45
CA ALA A 89 1.28 1.86 -10.25
C ALA A 89 0.97 0.98 -9.02
N ILE A 90 0.17 -0.07 -9.22
CA ILE A 90 -0.11 -1.07 -8.17
C ILE A 90 1.21 -1.66 -7.66
N GLY A 91 2.04 -2.23 -8.53
CA GLY A 91 3.30 -2.85 -8.11
C GLY A 91 4.22 -1.88 -7.37
N TRP A 92 4.29 -0.63 -7.82
CA TRP A 92 5.08 0.42 -7.17
C TRP A 92 4.56 0.77 -5.76
N LEU A 93 3.25 0.96 -5.60
CA LEU A 93 2.63 1.22 -4.28
C LEU A 93 2.90 0.08 -3.29
N TYR A 94 2.68 -1.17 -3.72
CA TYR A 94 2.89 -2.34 -2.85
C TYR A 94 4.37 -2.58 -2.55
N ALA A 95 5.28 -2.22 -3.46
CA ALA A 95 6.71 -2.23 -3.18
C ALA A 95 7.08 -1.26 -2.04
N ILE A 96 6.50 -0.05 -2.04
CA ILE A 96 6.71 0.92 -0.96
C ILE A 96 6.19 0.37 0.37
N VAL A 97 4.96 -0.16 0.41
CA VAL A 97 4.36 -0.74 1.62
C VAL A 97 5.22 -1.87 2.17
N ARG A 98 5.64 -2.80 1.31
CA ARG A 98 6.50 -3.91 1.69
C ARG A 98 7.82 -3.40 2.27
N ASN A 99 8.42 -2.38 1.66
CA ASN A 99 9.65 -1.79 2.17
C ASN A 99 9.46 -1.15 3.55
N CYS A 100 8.37 -0.43 3.79
CA CYS A 100 8.04 0.12 5.12
C CYS A 100 7.86 -0.99 6.16
N ALA A 101 7.06 -2.01 5.83
CA ALA A 101 6.84 -3.14 6.73
C ALA A 101 8.13 -3.88 7.07
N LEU A 102 9.01 -4.11 6.09
CA LEU A 102 10.32 -4.72 6.33
C LEU A 102 11.26 -3.83 7.16
N THR A 103 11.19 -2.50 7.00
CA THR A 103 11.93 -1.58 7.86
C THR A 103 11.49 -1.69 9.31
N ILE A 104 10.18 -1.65 9.58
CA ILE A 104 9.63 -1.80 10.94
C ILE A 104 10.01 -3.17 11.51
N HIS A 105 9.80 -4.25 10.74
CA HIS A 105 10.13 -5.61 11.17
C HIS A 105 11.62 -5.76 11.56
N ARG A 106 12.54 -5.17 10.78
CA ARG A 106 13.96 -5.17 11.12
C ARG A 106 14.26 -4.35 12.38
N ASN A 107 13.56 -3.25 12.60
CA ASN A 107 13.76 -2.39 13.77
C ASN A 107 13.28 -3.09 15.05
N GLU A 108 12.12 -3.77 15.02
CA GLU A 108 11.64 -4.58 16.16
C GLU A 108 12.69 -5.60 16.61
N HIS A 109 13.25 -6.36 15.68
CA HIS A 109 14.30 -7.34 15.99
C HIS A 109 15.57 -6.72 16.59
N ARG A 110 15.86 -5.44 16.32
CA ARG A 110 17.01 -4.74 16.91
C ARG A 110 16.77 -4.32 18.36
N TYR A 111 15.51 -4.08 18.74
CA TYR A 111 15.16 -3.78 20.14
C TYR A 111 15.11 -5.05 20.99
N ASP A 112 14.66 -6.18 20.42
CA ASP A 112 14.61 -7.48 21.11
C ASP A 112 15.99 -8.03 21.49
N HIS A 113 17.04 -7.76 20.69
CA HIS A 113 18.40 -8.28 20.93
C HIS A 113 19.26 -7.39 21.84
N ASN A 114 18.73 -6.27 22.34
CA ASN A 114 19.45 -5.33 23.20
C ASN A 114 18.82 -5.17 24.60
N SER A 115 18.06 -6.18 25.06
CA SER A 115 17.56 -6.29 26.44
C SER A 115 18.16 -7.48 27.17
#